data_AF-A0A2D6KDZ1-F1
#
_entry.id   AF-A0A2D6KDZ1-F1
#
_cell.length_a   1.000
_cell.length_b   1.000
_cell.length_c   1.000
_cell.angle_alpha   90.00
_cell.angle_beta   90.00
_cell.angle_gamma   90.00
#
_symmetry.space_group_name_H-M   'P 1'
#
loop_
_entity.id
_entity.type
_entity.pdbx_description
1 polymer ?
#
loop_
_entity_poly.entity_id
_entity_poly.type
_entity_poly.pdbx_seq_one_letter_code
_entity_poly.pdbx_strand_id
1 'polypeptide(L)'
;GAWKLSGRYGKMEKNLEADEKDLTSANLVCRKRVVEKVRFDENLFPAEDPKFISDAINEGFRIAYSPDIVVHHKRRPDFRSLVKQIFNYGKFRPKKERFLETLNQPFFFIPSLFAVYLGLLILTILANPSITGGVIGINTNSISFWWFLPLLAYVLLAILFSVYEGFRNDDLLSVLIIPFIFLTIHLSYGVGMLKGYWDKVVE
;
A
#
# COMPACT_ATOMS: atom_id res chain seq x y z
N GLY A 1 -0.04 3.10 4.06
CA GLY A 1 1.04 3.60 3.17
C GLY A 1 0.55 4.23 1.88
N ALA A 2 -0.37 5.21 1.94
CA ALA A 2 -0.83 5.91 0.74
C ALA A 2 -0.10 7.24 0.48
N TRP A 3 0.41 7.94 1.51
CA TRP A 3 1.14 9.22 1.39
C TRP A 3 0.54 10.14 0.30
N LYS A 4 1.34 10.63 -0.65
CA LYS A 4 0.90 11.46 -1.79
C LYS A 4 0.02 10.71 -2.80
N LEU A 5 0.06 9.38 -2.83
CA LEU A 5 -0.74 8.56 -3.76
C LEU A 5 -2.24 8.67 -3.48
N SER A 6 -2.65 9.02 -2.25
CA SER A 6 -4.07 9.26 -1.96
C SER A 6 -4.60 10.50 -2.67
N GLY A 7 -3.72 11.48 -2.97
CA GLY A 7 -4.06 12.71 -3.67
C GLY A 7 -4.69 12.47 -5.05
N ARG A 8 -4.27 11.40 -5.74
CA ARG A 8 -4.81 11.00 -7.06
C ARG A 8 -6.32 10.78 -7.09
N TYR A 9 -6.91 10.49 -5.94
CA TYR A 9 -8.34 10.22 -5.81
C TYR A 9 -9.14 11.44 -5.34
N GLY A 10 -8.48 12.56 -5.06
CA GLY A 10 -9.08 13.85 -4.74
C GLY A 10 -8.77 14.90 -5.80
N LYS A 11 -9.33 16.11 -5.60
CA LYS A 11 -8.97 17.28 -6.40
C LYS A 11 -7.69 17.89 -5.84
N MET A 12 -6.61 17.86 -6.61
CA MET A 12 -5.33 18.47 -6.26
C MET A 12 -5.17 19.84 -6.91
N GLU A 13 -4.14 20.60 -6.56
CA GLU A 13 -3.78 21.81 -7.30
C GLU A 13 -3.18 21.46 -8.67
N LYS A 14 -3.28 22.41 -9.61
CA LYS A 14 -2.66 22.26 -10.93
C LYS A 14 -1.15 22.07 -10.78
N ASN A 15 -0.62 21.00 -11.35
CA ASN A 15 0.81 20.69 -11.33
C ASN A 15 1.32 20.48 -12.76
N LEU A 16 2.31 21.27 -13.20
CA LEU A 16 2.91 21.16 -14.52
C LEU A 16 4.15 20.23 -14.56
N GLU A 17 4.60 19.79 -13.38
CA GLU A 17 5.65 18.80 -13.17
C GLU A 17 5.07 17.63 -12.37
N ALA A 18 3.99 17.07 -12.90
CA ALA A 18 3.32 15.95 -12.28
C ALA A 18 4.13 14.67 -12.46
N ASP A 19 4.03 13.75 -11.50
CA ASP A 19 4.64 12.43 -11.61
C ASP A 19 3.60 11.31 -11.47
N GLU A 20 4.08 10.08 -11.45
CA GLU A 20 3.22 8.91 -11.26
C GLU A 20 2.34 9.08 -10.03
N LYS A 21 2.76 9.75 -8.95
CA LYS A 21 2.01 9.96 -7.69
C LYS A 21 0.83 10.90 -7.85
N ASP A 22 0.74 11.67 -8.92
CA ASP A 22 -0.32 12.67 -9.12
C ASP A 22 -1.47 12.18 -10.03
N LEU A 23 -1.23 11.20 -10.92
CA LEU A 23 -2.24 10.70 -11.86
C LEU A 23 -2.10 9.20 -12.18
N THR A 24 -3.06 8.67 -12.92
CA THR A 24 -3.09 7.28 -13.41
C THR A 24 -3.46 7.26 -14.89
N SER A 25 -3.17 6.15 -15.58
CA SER A 25 -3.51 5.94 -16.98
C SER A 25 -5.01 6.03 -17.27
N ALA A 26 -5.85 5.81 -16.26
CA ALA A 26 -7.30 5.93 -16.36
C ALA A 26 -7.80 7.38 -16.55
N ASN A 27 -6.95 8.38 -16.29
CA ASN A 27 -7.20 9.80 -16.54
C ASN A 27 -5.99 10.46 -17.23
N LEU A 28 -5.42 9.77 -18.22
CA LEU A 28 -4.24 10.23 -18.94
C LEU A 28 -4.53 10.38 -20.43
N VAL A 29 -4.16 11.54 -20.98
CA VAL A 29 -4.09 11.77 -22.42
C VAL A 29 -2.66 12.11 -22.79
N CYS A 30 -2.11 11.43 -23.79
CA CYS A 30 -0.76 11.69 -24.27
C CYS A 30 -0.72 11.81 -25.80
N ARG A 31 0.34 12.48 -26.29
CA ARG A 31 0.59 12.59 -27.74
C ARG A 31 1.04 11.22 -28.27
N LYS A 32 0.71 10.92 -29.52
CA LYS A 32 1.13 9.68 -30.21
C LYS A 32 2.64 9.40 -30.05
N ARG A 33 3.48 10.43 -30.20
CA ARG A 33 4.94 10.35 -30.05
C ARG A 33 5.41 9.79 -28.70
N VAL A 34 4.61 9.95 -27.62
CA VAL A 34 4.94 9.43 -26.29
C VAL A 34 4.83 7.92 -26.31
N VAL A 35 3.70 7.38 -26.82
CA VAL A 35 3.47 5.93 -26.90
C VAL A 35 4.37 5.26 -27.92
N GLU A 36 4.78 5.98 -28.98
CA GLU A 36 5.79 5.47 -29.92
C GLU A 36 7.17 5.31 -29.28
N LYS A 37 7.48 6.13 -28.26
CA LYS A 37 8.77 6.14 -27.57
C LYS A 37 8.80 5.28 -26.31
N VAL A 38 7.72 5.30 -25.53
CA VAL A 38 7.54 4.54 -24.28
C VAL A 38 6.31 3.65 -24.44
N ARG A 39 6.47 2.34 -24.29
CA ARG A 39 5.38 1.37 -24.41
C ARG A 39 4.97 0.87 -23.02
N PHE A 40 3.70 0.51 -22.86
CA PHE A 40 3.25 -0.24 -21.70
C PHE A 40 3.86 -1.64 -21.72
N ASP A 41 4.26 -2.14 -20.55
CA ASP A 41 4.69 -3.51 -20.38
C ASP A 41 3.51 -4.37 -19.90
N GLU A 42 2.99 -5.21 -20.78
CA GLU A 42 1.85 -6.09 -20.52
C GLU A 42 2.14 -7.11 -19.42
N ASN A 43 3.41 -7.44 -19.18
CA ASN A 43 3.83 -8.37 -18.12
C ASN A 43 3.83 -7.75 -16.73
N LEU A 44 3.63 -6.42 -16.64
CA LEU A 44 3.75 -5.68 -15.40
C LEU A 44 2.40 -5.39 -14.73
N PHE A 45 1.27 -5.83 -15.29
CA PHE A 45 -0.05 -5.53 -14.74
C PHE A 45 -0.19 -5.92 -13.26
N PRO A 46 -0.52 -5.01 -12.32
CA PRO A 46 -1.08 -3.66 -12.50
C PRO A 46 -0.08 -2.49 -12.24
N ALA A 47 1.23 -2.74 -12.31
CA ALA A 47 2.28 -1.74 -12.14
C ALA A 47 2.82 -1.15 -13.47
N GLU A 48 2.23 -1.53 -14.60
CA GLU A 48 2.47 -0.99 -15.94
C GLU A 48 2.15 0.51 -16.02
N ASP A 49 1.08 0.94 -15.35
CA ASP A 49 0.64 2.34 -15.34
C ASP A 49 1.69 3.30 -14.72
N PRO A 50 2.07 3.15 -13.43
CA PRO A 50 3.09 4.02 -12.86
C PRO A 50 4.46 3.85 -13.53
N LYS A 51 4.75 2.68 -14.13
CA LYS A 51 5.98 2.50 -14.91
C LYS A 51 5.97 3.33 -16.19
N PHE A 52 4.88 3.31 -16.95
CA PHE A 52 4.74 4.11 -18.17
C PHE A 52 4.96 5.60 -17.90
N ILE A 53 4.37 6.11 -16.81
CA ILE A 53 4.55 7.51 -16.38
C ILE A 53 6.04 7.79 -16.04
N SER A 54 6.67 6.94 -15.23
CA SER A 54 8.07 7.09 -14.84
C SER A 54 9.00 7.06 -16.06
N ASP A 55 8.80 6.10 -16.96
CA ASP A 55 9.60 5.94 -18.19
C ASP A 55 9.42 7.14 -19.13
N ALA A 56 8.21 7.72 -19.22
CA ALA A 56 7.98 8.94 -19.99
C ALA A 56 8.77 10.14 -19.42
N ILE A 57 8.82 10.29 -18.10
CA ILE A 57 9.63 11.34 -17.46
C ILE A 57 11.12 11.11 -17.73
N ASN A 58 11.58 9.86 -17.65
CA ASN A 58 12.98 9.50 -17.92
C ASN A 58 13.38 9.75 -19.38
N GLU A 59 12.45 9.65 -20.33
CA GLU A 59 12.62 10.03 -21.74
C GLU A 59 12.48 11.55 -22.00
N GLY A 60 12.38 12.37 -20.95
CA GLY A 60 12.34 13.82 -21.01
C GLY A 60 10.97 14.40 -21.36
N PHE A 61 9.90 13.60 -21.31
CA PHE A 61 8.55 14.13 -21.42
C PHE A 61 8.10 14.78 -20.11
N ARG A 62 7.31 15.84 -20.21
CA ARG A 62 6.68 16.50 -19.06
C ARG A 62 5.23 16.06 -18.94
N ILE A 63 4.76 15.95 -17.72
CA ILE A 63 3.40 15.54 -17.40
C ILE A 63 2.74 16.66 -16.62
N ALA A 64 1.53 17.01 -17.02
CA ALA A 64 0.73 18.03 -16.37
C ALA A 64 -0.55 17.42 -15.81
N TYR A 65 -0.81 17.68 -14.54
CA TYR A 65 -2.06 17.42 -13.88
C TYR A 65 -2.97 18.65 -13.99
N SER A 66 -4.22 18.42 -14.40
CA SER A 66 -5.27 19.44 -14.42
C SER A 66 -6.41 19.03 -13.47
N PRO A 67 -6.80 19.90 -12.52
CA PRO A 67 -7.89 19.61 -11.60
C PRO A 67 -9.27 19.61 -12.26
N ASP A 68 -9.35 20.04 -13.52
CA ASP A 68 -10.59 20.14 -14.29
C ASP A 68 -10.88 18.86 -15.11
N ILE A 69 -9.88 17.97 -15.26
CA ILE A 69 -10.07 16.69 -15.95
C ILE A 69 -10.47 15.65 -14.91
N VAL A 70 -11.77 15.36 -14.83
CA VAL A 70 -12.34 14.48 -13.81
C VAL A 70 -12.94 13.23 -14.46
N VAL A 71 -12.58 12.05 -13.92
CA VAL A 71 -13.15 10.76 -14.32
C VAL A 71 -13.71 10.05 -13.09
N HIS A 72 -14.99 9.68 -13.16
CA HIS A 72 -15.66 8.94 -12.10
C HIS A 72 -15.40 7.44 -12.24
N HIS A 73 -14.76 6.86 -11.21
CA HIS A 73 -14.43 5.45 -11.17
C HIS A 73 -15.38 4.69 -10.26
N LYS A 74 -15.91 3.56 -10.72
CA LYS A 74 -16.60 2.62 -9.83
C LYS A 74 -15.58 1.91 -8.95
N ARG A 75 -15.76 1.96 -7.63
CA ARG A 75 -14.98 1.15 -6.69
C ARG A 75 -15.41 -0.31 -6.78
N ARG A 76 -14.49 -1.23 -6.45
CA ARG A 76 -14.80 -2.66 -6.38
C ARG A 76 -15.86 -2.89 -5.30
N PRO A 77 -16.86 -3.76 -5.54
CA PRO A 77 -18.01 -3.90 -4.65
C PRO A 77 -17.72 -4.78 -3.43
N ASP A 78 -16.70 -5.64 -3.50
CA ASP A 78 -16.49 -6.70 -2.52
C ASP A 78 -15.08 -6.70 -1.92
N PHE A 79 -15.02 -7.20 -0.69
CA PHE A 79 -13.81 -7.28 0.12
C PHE A 79 -12.73 -8.18 -0.49
N ARG A 80 -13.12 -9.27 -1.19
CA ARG A 80 -12.17 -10.20 -1.81
C ARG A 80 -11.45 -9.53 -2.99
N SER A 81 -12.16 -8.73 -3.78
CA SER A 81 -11.58 -7.93 -4.86
C SER A 81 -10.59 -6.89 -4.32
N LEU A 82 -10.88 -6.26 -3.18
CA LEU A 82 -9.95 -5.34 -2.51
C LEU A 82 -8.66 -6.07 -2.11
N VAL A 83 -8.75 -7.20 -1.41
CA VAL A 83 -7.59 -8.02 -1.01
C VAL A 83 -6.74 -8.37 -2.23
N LYS A 84 -7.36 -8.91 -3.29
CA LYS A 84 -6.65 -9.31 -4.50
C LYS A 84 -5.95 -8.13 -5.17
N GLN A 85 -6.61 -6.98 -5.26
CA GLN A 85 -6.04 -5.76 -5.82
C GLN A 85 -4.81 -5.29 -5.04
N ILE A 86 -4.96 -5.15 -3.72
CA ILE A 86 -3.88 -4.64 -2.86
C ILE A 86 -2.71 -5.63 -2.77
N PHE A 87 -2.99 -6.93 -2.76
CA PHE A 87 -1.98 -7.97 -2.86
C PHE A 87 -1.18 -7.86 -4.15
N ASN A 88 -1.85 -7.68 -5.30
CA ASN A 88 -1.17 -7.51 -6.57
C ASN A 88 -0.33 -6.22 -6.62
N TYR A 89 -0.78 -5.13 -6.01
CA TYR A 89 0.02 -3.91 -5.88
C TYR A 89 1.33 -4.14 -5.11
N GLY A 90 1.29 -4.92 -4.02
CA GLY A 90 2.50 -5.35 -3.34
C GLY A 90 3.36 -6.25 -4.23
N LYS A 91 2.76 -7.30 -4.82
CA LYS A 91 3.44 -8.34 -5.60
C LYS A 91 4.20 -7.82 -6.82
N PHE A 92 3.64 -6.86 -7.54
CA PHE A 92 4.26 -6.34 -8.76
C PHE A 92 5.27 -5.23 -8.50
N ARG A 93 5.35 -4.72 -7.26
CA ARG A 93 6.31 -3.66 -6.92
C ARG A 93 7.78 -4.06 -7.16
N PRO A 94 8.25 -5.26 -6.74
CA PRO A 94 9.62 -5.73 -7.02
C PRO A 94 9.93 -6.00 -8.51
N LYS A 95 8.87 -6.15 -9.34
CA LYS A 95 8.99 -6.26 -10.80
C LYS A 95 9.15 -4.87 -11.43
N LYS A 96 8.47 -3.85 -10.89
CA LYS A 96 8.57 -2.46 -11.35
C LYS A 96 9.92 -1.83 -10.98
N GLU A 97 10.33 -1.97 -9.72
CA GLU A 97 11.49 -1.27 -9.14
C GLU A 97 12.45 -2.27 -8.50
N ARG A 98 13.76 -1.99 -8.59
CA ARG A 98 14.78 -2.75 -7.86
C ARG A 98 14.66 -2.48 -6.37
N PHE A 99 15.21 -3.39 -5.57
CA PHE A 99 15.21 -3.25 -4.10
C PHE A 99 15.84 -1.92 -3.65
N LEU A 100 17.00 -1.56 -4.21
CA LEU A 100 17.69 -0.30 -3.90
C LEU A 100 16.87 0.94 -4.30
N GLU A 101 16.12 0.88 -5.39
CA GLU A 101 15.24 1.99 -5.81
C GLU A 101 14.05 2.13 -4.85
N THR A 102 13.49 1.00 -4.39
CA THR A 102 12.40 0.99 -3.41
C THR A 102 12.89 1.53 -2.05
N LEU A 103 14.16 1.32 -1.69
CA LEU A 103 14.75 1.87 -0.46
C LEU A 103 14.80 3.40 -0.42
N ASN A 104 14.81 4.07 -1.57
CA ASN A 104 14.67 5.53 -1.63
C ASN A 104 13.27 6.00 -1.18
N GLN A 105 12.30 5.08 -1.08
CA GLN A 105 10.94 5.32 -0.64
C GLN A 105 10.55 4.27 0.42
N PRO A 106 11.20 4.28 1.60
CA PRO A 106 11.17 3.16 2.55
C PRO A 106 9.77 2.88 3.13
N PHE A 107 8.85 3.85 3.03
CA PHE A 107 7.46 3.69 3.48
C PHE A 107 6.71 2.55 2.75
N PHE A 108 7.17 2.14 1.57
CA PHE A 108 6.62 0.99 0.87
C PHE A 108 7.01 -0.35 1.50
N PHE A 109 8.07 -0.41 2.31
CA PHE A 109 8.43 -1.64 3.05
C PHE A 109 7.69 -1.78 4.37
N ILE A 110 7.12 -0.70 4.92
CA ILE A 110 6.42 -0.70 6.21
C ILE A 110 5.36 -1.82 6.29
N PRO A 111 4.48 -2.03 5.30
CA PRO A 111 3.48 -3.09 5.39
C PRO A 111 4.09 -4.50 5.37
N SER A 112 5.19 -4.71 4.65
CA SER A 112 5.91 -6.00 4.61
C SER A 112 6.61 -6.28 5.93
N LEU A 113 7.28 -5.28 6.52
CA LEU A 113 7.89 -5.37 7.85
C LEU A 113 6.82 -5.63 8.91
N PHE A 114 5.67 -4.98 8.82
CA PHE A 114 4.53 -5.23 9.71
C PHE A 114 4.00 -6.67 9.58
N ALA A 115 3.88 -7.20 8.35
CA ALA A 115 3.46 -8.59 8.13
C ALA A 115 4.47 -9.60 8.71
N VAL A 116 5.78 -9.38 8.52
CA VAL A 116 6.84 -10.20 9.13
C VAL A 116 6.77 -10.12 10.66
N TYR A 117 6.65 -8.92 11.22
CA TYR A 117 6.49 -8.71 12.66
C TYR A 117 5.30 -9.48 13.22
N LEU A 118 4.13 -9.41 12.58
CA LEU A 118 2.95 -10.16 13.03
C LEU A 118 3.16 -11.67 12.96
N GLY A 119 3.81 -12.17 11.90
CA GLY A 119 4.17 -13.58 11.79
C GLY A 119 5.10 -14.03 12.92
N LEU A 120 6.15 -13.25 13.20
CA LEU A 120 7.06 -13.51 14.31
C LEU A 120 6.35 -13.44 15.66
N LEU A 121 5.49 -12.44 15.88
CA LEU A 121 4.71 -12.30 17.11
C LEU A 121 3.83 -13.54 17.35
N ILE A 122 3.15 -14.05 16.32
CA ILE A 122 2.34 -15.27 16.41
C ILE A 122 3.22 -16.48 16.74
N LEU A 123 4.33 -16.68 16.03
CA LEU A 123 5.26 -17.78 16.28
C LEU A 123 5.82 -17.75 17.69
N THR A 124 6.16 -16.56 18.18
CA THR A 124 6.66 -16.34 19.54
C THR A 124 5.59 -16.69 20.58
N ILE A 125 4.34 -16.24 20.41
CA ILE A 125 3.22 -16.62 21.30
C ILE A 125 2.97 -18.14 21.30
N LEU A 126 3.02 -18.79 20.13
CA LEU A 126 2.81 -20.24 20.01
C LEU A 126 3.96 -21.04 20.64
N ALA A 127 5.21 -20.59 20.47
CA ALA A 127 6.38 -21.25 21.02
C ALA A 127 6.46 -21.14 22.55
N ASN A 128 5.95 -20.05 23.14
CA ASN A 128 5.89 -19.90 24.58
C ASN A 128 4.65 -19.10 25.04
N PRO A 129 3.51 -19.75 25.31
CA PRO A 129 2.27 -19.08 25.68
C PRO A 129 2.36 -18.22 26.97
N SER A 130 3.35 -18.46 27.84
CA SER A 130 3.60 -17.66 29.04
C SER A 130 4.01 -16.21 28.73
N ILE A 131 4.35 -15.91 27.47
CA ILE A 131 4.68 -14.57 26.94
C ILE A 131 3.52 -13.59 27.08
N THR A 132 2.28 -14.08 27.09
CA THR A 132 1.09 -13.24 27.31
C THR A 132 0.90 -12.83 28.78
N GLY A 133 1.88 -13.12 29.65
CA GLY A 133 1.83 -12.75 31.07
C GLY A 133 0.75 -13.50 31.85
N GLY A 134 0.34 -14.70 31.40
CA GLY A 134 -0.71 -15.48 32.06
C GLY A 134 -2.11 -15.40 31.46
N VAL A 135 -2.35 -14.61 30.40
CA VAL A 135 -3.69 -14.58 29.76
C VAL A 135 -4.03 -15.91 29.05
N ILE A 136 -3.01 -16.68 28.62
CA ILE A 136 -3.20 -18.03 28.01
C ILE A 136 -2.27 -19.11 28.63
N GLY A 137 -1.37 -18.77 29.57
CA GLY A 137 -0.45 -19.78 30.13
C GLY A 137 0.43 -19.32 31.29
N ILE A 138 0.57 -20.22 32.26
CA ILE A 138 1.11 -20.04 33.62
C ILE A 138 2.61 -19.65 33.59
N ASN A 139 2.91 -18.49 34.20
CA ASN A 139 4.14 -17.94 34.78
C ASN A 139 5.55 -18.19 34.18
N THR A 140 6.36 -17.13 34.30
CA THR A 140 7.83 -17.00 34.18
C THR A 140 8.48 -17.19 32.80
N ASN A 141 8.33 -16.18 31.94
CA ASN A 141 9.47 -15.54 31.27
C ASN A 141 8.99 -14.26 30.57
N SER A 142 9.44 -13.11 31.06
CA SER A 142 9.06 -11.78 30.59
C SER A 142 9.67 -11.54 29.20
N ILE A 143 8.99 -11.95 28.13
CA ILE A 143 9.16 -11.19 26.89
C ILE A 143 8.60 -9.80 27.19
N SER A 144 9.52 -8.85 27.17
CA SER A 144 9.31 -7.42 27.26
C SER A 144 7.99 -6.99 26.62
N PHE A 145 7.07 -6.40 27.40
CA PHE A 145 5.86 -5.71 26.93
C PHE A 145 6.10 -4.86 25.65
N TRP A 146 7.32 -4.37 25.50
CA TRP A 146 7.87 -3.71 24.32
C TRP A 146 7.66 -4.45 22.99
N TRP A 147 7.54 -5.79 22.97
CA TRP A 147 7.23 -6.57 21.75
C TRP A 147 5.82 -6.31 21.21
N PHE A 148 4.88 -5.93 22.08
CA PHE A 148 3.51 -5.57 21.70
C PHE A 148 3.37 -4.09 21.34
N LEU A 149 4.38 -3.26 21.61
CA LEU A 149 4.30 -1.82 21.41
C LEU A 149 4.02 -1.43 19.94
N PRO A 150 4.63 -2.07 18.92
CA PRO A 150 4.29 -1.77 17.52
C PRO A 150 2.85 -2.10 17.18
N LEU A 151 2.32 -3.24 17.66
CA LEU A 151 0.92 -3.61 17.47
C LEU A 151 -0.03 -2.64 18.17
N LEU A 152 0.29 -2.26 19.41
CA LEU A 152 -0.51 -1.29 20.16
C LEU A 152 -0.53 0.08 19.45
N ALA A 153 0.63 0.57 19.01
CA ALA A 153 0.73 1.81 18.25
C ALA A 153 -0.08 1.73 16.95
N TYR A 154 -0.02 0.60 16.23
CA TYR A 154 -0.81 0.37 15.03
C TYR A 154 -2.31 0.44 15.31
N VAL A 155 -2.79 -0.26 16.35
CA VAL A 155 -4.21 -0.30 16.73
C VAL A 155 -4.70 1.09 17.13
N LEU A 156 -3.94 1.83 17.94
CA LEU A 156 -4.28 3.18 18.35
C LEU A 156 -4.38 4.13 17.15
N LEU A 157 -3.44 4.06 16.21
CA LEU A 157 -3.50 4.84 14.97
C LEU A 157 -4.69 4.44 14.10
N ALA A 158 -4.97 3.14 13.97
CA ALA A 158 -6.10 2.65 13.18
C ALA A 158 -7.44 3.16 13.74
N ILE A 159 -7.61 3.11 15.07
CA ILE A 159 -8.78 3.65 15.76
C ILE A 159 -8.86 5.17 15.58
N LEU A 160 -7.76 5.90 15.80
CA LEU A 160 -7.72 7.35 15.65
C LEU A 160 -8.15 7.80 14.25
N PHE A 161 -7.58 7.20 13.21
CA PHE A 161 -7.93 7.52 11.82
C PHE A 161 -9.35 7.08 11.47
N SER A 162 -9.81 5.96 12.01
CA SER A 162 -11.17 5.49 11.80
C SER A 162 -12.22 6.39 12.45
N VAL A 163 -11.96 6.89 13.65
CA VAL A 163 -12.79 7.89 14.33
C VAL A 163 -12.81 9.19 13.52
N TYR A 164 -11.63 9.68 13.12
CA TYR A 164 -11.50 10.87 12.29
C TYR A 164 -12.31 10.78 10.99
N GLU A 165 -12.17 9.68 10.25
CA GLU A 165 -12.90 9.47 8.99
C GLU A 165 -14.40 9.25 9.21
N GLY A 166 -14.81 8.56 10.28
CA GLY A 166 -16.21 8.36 10.61
C GLY A 166 -16.94 9.68 10.88
N PHE A 167 -16.36 10.57 11.69
CA PHE A 167 -16.93 11.89 11.94
C PHE A 167 -16.86 12.82 10.73
N ARG A 168 -15.79 12.75 9.93
CA ARG A 168 -15.64 13.58 8.73
C ARG A 168 -16.70 13.28 7.67
N ASN A 169 -17.14 12.03 7.56
CA ASN A 169 -18.07 11.58 6.52
C ASN A 169 -19.50 11.31 7.06
N ASP A 170 -19.78 11.66 8.31
CA ASP A 170 -21.07 11.40 8.98
C ASP A 170 -21.51 9.92 8.91
N ASP A 171 -20.53 9.02 9.08
CA ASP A 171 -20.73 7.57 9.01
C ASP A 171 -20.09 6.87 10.22
N LEU A 172 -20.90 6.62 11.24
CA LEU A 172 -20.44 5.94 12.46
C LEU A 172 -20.08 4.47 12.23
N LEU A 173 -20.65 3.83 11.20
CA LEU A 173 -20.30 2.44 10.88
C LEU A 173 -18.85 2.34 10.39
N SER A 174 -18.36 3.38 9.70
CA SER A 174 -16.96 3.49 9.31
C SER A 174 -15.99 3.49 10.50
N VAL A 175 -16.42 3.91 11.70
CA VAL A 175 -15.59 3.82 12.93
C VAL A 175 -15.28 2.36 13.30
N LEU A 176 -16.17 1.43 12.96
CA LEU A 176 -15.98 0.01 13.25
C LEU A 176 -15.33 -0.73 12.08
N ILE A 177 -15.63 -0.36 10.84
CA ILE A 177 -15.19 -1.11 9.65
C ILE A 177 -13.77 -0.73 9.22
N ILE A 178 -13.41 0.56 9.26
CA ILE A 178 -12.13 1.06 8.74
C ILE A 178 -10.90 0.38 9.37
N PRO A 179 -10.84 0.08 10.69
CA PRO A 179 -9.68 -0.58 11.28
C PRO A 179 -9.41 -1.96 10.65
N PHE A 180 -10.46 -2.72 10.34
CA PHE A 180 -10.34 -4.00 9.64
C PHE A 180 -9.92 -3.82 8.18
N ILE A 181 -10.43 -2.79 7.51
CA ILE A 181 -10.01 -2.44 6.14
C ILE A 181 -8.53 -2.07 6.11
N PHE A 182 -8.06 -1.26 7.06
CA PHE A 182 -6.64 -0.92 7.18
C PHE A 182 -5.78 -2.15 7.43
N LEU A 183 -6.17 -3.02 8.36
CA LEU A 183 -5.44 -4.27 8.61
C LEU A 183 -5.33 -5.08 7.31
N THR A 184 -6.44 -5.22 6.60
CA THR A 184 -6.52 -5.93 5.33
C THR A 184 -5.61 -5.34 4.27
N ILE A 185 -5.61 -4.01 4.12
CA ILE A 185 -4.76 -3.31 3.14
C ILE A 185 -3.27 -3.52 3.46
N HIS A 186 -2.87 -3.33 4.72
CA HIS A 186 -1.47 -3.44 5.12
C HIS A 186 -0.96 -4.88 5.02
N LEU A 187 -1.73 -5.86 5.47
CA LEU A 187 -1.38 -7.27 5.35
C LEU A 187 -1.35 -7.73 3.89
N SER A 188 -2.39 -7.42 3.10
CA SER A 188 -2.45 -7.85 1.69
C SER A 188 -1.27 -7.29 0.90
N TYR A 189 -0.97 -6.00 1.06
CA TYR A 189 0.16 -5.38 0.38
C TYR A 189 1.49 -5.98 0.85
N GLY A 190 1.68 -6.10 2.17
CA GLY A 190 2.92 -6.60 2.76
C GLY A 190 3.24 -8.03 2.32
N VAL A 191 2.27 -8.93 2.44
CA VAL A 191 2.41 -10.32 1.97
C VAL A 191 2.61 -10.37 0.45
N GLY A 192 1.90 -9.54 -0.30
CA GLY A 192 2.07 -9.40 -1.74
C GLY A 192 3.51 -9.05 -2.11
N MET A 193 4.09 -8.02 -1.49
CA MET A 193 5.46 -7.59 -1.76
C MET A 193 6.49 -8.65 -1.38
N LEU A 194 6.33 -9.32 -0.24
CA LEU A 194 7.20 -10.45 0.15
C LEU A 194 7.16 -11.56 -0.92
N LYS A 195 5.96 -11.92 -1.40
CA LYS A 195 5.80 -12.88 -2.50
C LYS A 195 6.46 -12.40 -3.79
N GLY A 196 6.36 -11.12 -4.11
CA GLY A 196 6.99 -10.52 -5.29
C GLY A 196 8.52 -10.62 -5.26
N TYR A 197 9.16 -10.38 -4.11
CA TYR A 197 10.60 -10.56 -3.95
C TYR A 197 10.99 -12.04 -3.97
N TRP A 198 10.20 -12.91 -3.33
CA TRP A 198 10.42 -14.35 -3.39
C TRP A 198 10.41 -14.88 -4.84
N ASP A 199 9.42 -14.48 -5.64
CA ASP A 199 9.29 -14.91 -7.03
C ASP A 199 10.52 -14.49 -7.85
N LYS A 200 11.05 -13.29 -7.61
CA LYS A 200 12.26 -12.79 -8.28
C LYS A 200 13.55 -13.51 -7.88
N VAL A 201 13.59 -14.17 -6.73
CA VAL A 201 14.75 -14.93 -6.25
C VAL A 201 14.74 -16.37 -6.77
N VAL A 202 13.54 -16.91 -7.04
CA VAL A 202 13.35 -18.30 -7.50
C VAL A 202 13.29 -18.42 -9.03
N GLU A 203 12.90 -17.35 -9.74
CA GLU A 203 13.05 -17.19 -11.19
C GLU A 203 14.53 -17.07 -11.61
#